data_AF-A0A7K4I8E0-F1
#
_entry.id   AF-A0A7K4I8E0-F1
#
_cell.length_a   1.000
_cell.length_b   1.000
_cell.length_c   1.000
_cell.angle_alpha   90.00
_cell.angle_beta   90.00
_cell.angle_gamma   90.00
#
_symmetry.space_group_name_H-M   'P 1'
#
loop_
_entity.id
_entity.type
_entity.pdbx_description
1 polymer ?
#
loop_
_entity_poly.entity_id
_entity_poly.type
_entity_poly.pdbx_seq_one_letter_code
_entity_poly.pdbx_strand_id
1 'polypeptide(L)'
;MTESVSEEKTVATITATPSTEKIAERNTIVYETRIEPNVIEAIGEKIKTLLFTRFGFMKPKPEEIQLISIDKYYEPYMTISGKYTIDYYRKCTYTVKVDNRVQEVILANQKYKPNQQTDTPTKDHNIIKIQGEERITTEAKASLILDKYGQEINPKDLPSAPPEPNPKEILTAYRVKEIAADIDLNIIQHKILERPKDINRLNNELFEINERAIIYTPRYRALYTNLKTGEIKAIEFDGITAQRIQRPHLHP
;
A
#
# COMPACT_ATOMS: atom_id res chain seq x y z
N MET A 1 4.68 -51.75 24.87
CA MET A 1 5.44 -50.72 24.15
C MET A 1 4.62 -50.37 22.93
N THR A 2 3.97 -49.22 22.98
CA THR A 2 2.96 -48.78 22.02
C THR A 2 3.46 -47.43 21.52
N GLU A 3 3.91 -47.38 20.28
CA GLU A 3 4.37 -46.14 19.64
C GLU A 3 3.16 -45.33 19.20
N SER A 4 2.98 -44.20 19.86
CA SER A 4 2.09 -43.11 19.45
C SER A 4 2.86 -42.21 18.48
N VAL A 5 2.49 -42.23 17.19
CA VAL A 5 2.96 -41.22 16.22
C VAL A 5 1.99 -40.05 16.27
N SER A 6 2.47 -38.92 16.81
CA SER A 6 1.76 -37.64 16.77
C SER A 6 1.91 -37.02 15.39
N GLU A 7 0.79 -36.78 14.71
CA GLU A 7 0.76 -35.92 13.53
C GLU A 7 0.89 -34.45 13.96
N GLU A 8 2.10 -33.92 13.81
CA GLU A 8 2.36 -32.49 13.89
C GLU A 8 1.96 -31.85 12.55
N LYS A 9 0.75 -31.28 12.49
CA LYS A 9 0.27 -30.56 11.30
C LYS A 9 0.88 -29.16 11.30
N THR A 10 2.05 -29.03 10.68
CA THR A 10 2.76 -27.77 10.48
C THR A 10 1.94 -26.84 9.60
N VAL A 11 1.52 -25.70 10.15
CA VAL A 11 0.90 -24.60 9.41
C VAL A 11 2.03 -23.86 8.68
N ALA A 12 2.30 -24.26 7.43
CA ALA A 12 3.17 -23.51 6.55
C ALA A 12 2.34 -22.39 5.88
N THR A 13 2.40 -21.19 6.45
CA THR A 13 2.09 -19.96 5.73
C THR A 13 3.22 -19.74 4.73
N ILE A 14 3.13 -20.38 3.56
CA ILE A 14 4.05 -20.15 2.45
C ILE A 14 3.63 -18.81 1.84
N THR A 15 4.36 -17.75 2.10
CA THR A 15 4.38 -16.56 1.24
C THR A 15 4.87 -17.03 -0.13
N ALA A 16 3.94 -17.44 -1.00
CA ALA A 16 4.27 -17.99 -2.29
C ALA A 16 4.74 -16.87 -3.22
N THR A 17 6.01 -16.88 -3.59
CA THR A 17 6.55 -16.04 -4.65
C THR A 17 5.87 -16.38 -5.98
N PRO A 18 5.52 -15.38 -6.80
CA PRO A 18 4.85 -15.60 -8.07
C PRO A 18 5.81 -16.25 -9.07
N SER A 19 5.28 -17.08 -9.98
CA SER A 19 6.13 -17.79 -10.96
C SER A 19 6.85 -16.87 -11.96
N THR A 20 6.25 -15.72 -12.27
CA THR A 20 6.80 -14.72 -13.20
C THR A 20 6.61 -13.32 -12.63
N GLU A 21 7.67 -12.52 -12.70
CA GLU A 21 7.67 -11.13 -12.27
C GLU A 21 8.11 -10.20 -13.40
N LYS A 22 7.40 -9.08 -13.56
CA LYS A 22 7.80 -7.97 -14.44
C LYS A 22 7.74 -6.69 -13.62
N ILE A 23 8.91 -6.15 -13.28
CA ILE A 23 9.00 -4.97 -12.42
C ILE A 23 9.59 -3.81 -13.22
N ALA A 24 8.83 -2.74 -13.40
CA ALA A 24 9.33 -1.51 -14.01
C ALA A 24 10.48 -0.92 -13.19
N GLU A 25 11.44 -0.30 -13.88
CA GLU A 25 12.51 0.46 -13.23
C GLU A 25 11.94 1.60 -12.38
N ARG A 26 12.57 1.85 -11.23
CA ARG A 26 12.14 2.90 -10.31
C ARG A 26 12.67 4.25 -10.79
N ASN A 27 11.76 5.08 -11.30
CA ASN A 27 12.09 6.44 -11.71
C ASN A 27 12.31 7.36 -10.50
N THR A 28 13.18 8.36 -10.66
CA THR A 28 13.39 9.41 -9.65
C THR A 28 12.98 10.75 -10.21
N ILE A 29 12.03 11.40 -9.54
CA ILE A 29 11.48 12.70 -9.89
C ILE A 29 11.73 13.63 -8.72
N VAL A 30 12.24 14.83 -9.00
CA VAL A 30 12.38 15.89 -8.01
C VAL A 30 11.55 17.06 -8.50
N TYR A 31 10.64 17.56 -7.68
CA TYR A 31 9.80 18.69 -8.07
C TYR A 31 10.47 20.03 -7.81
N GLU A 32 10.26 20.96 -8.73
CA GLU A 32 10.71 22.33 -8.59
C GLU A 32 10.05 23.03 -7.40
N THR A 33 10.83 23.88 -6.74
CA THR A 33 10.29 24.78 -5.71
C THR A 33 9.57 25.94 -6.37
N ARG A 34 8.33 26.20 -5.97
CA ARG A 34 7.51 27.30 -6.52
C ARG A 34 7.37 28.47 -5.56
N ILE A 35 7.82 28.29 -4.32
CA ILE A 35 7.68 29.27 -3.25
C ILE A 35 9.06 29.75 -2.79
N GLU A 36 9.25 31.07 -2.83
CA GLU A 36 10.45 31.73 -2.32
C GLU A 36 10.48 31.75 -0.77
N PRO A 37 11.67 31.68 -0.14
CA PRO A 37 11.79 31.71 1.32
C PRO A 37 11.13 32.91 2.00
N ASN A 38 11.15 34.09 1.35
CA ASN A 38 10.54 35.31 1.90
C ASN A 38 9.00 35.19 2.05
N VAL A 39 8.35 34.38 1.20
CA VAL A 39 6.92 34.10 1.32
C VAL A 39 6.66 33.25 2.56
N ILE A 40 7.53 32.26 2.81
CA ILE A 40 7.47 31.41 4.01
C ILE A 40 7.70 32.23 5.27
N GLU A 41 8.68 33.14 5.25
CA GLU A 41 8.93 34.07 6.36
C GLU A 41 7.69 34.91 6.67
N ALA A 42 7.07 35.51 5.65
CA ALA A 42 5.89 36.36 5.83
C ALA A 42 4.66 35.59 6.36
N ILE A 43 4.46 34.35 5.93
CA ILE A 43 3.39 33.48 6.45
C ILE A 43 3.71 33.07 7.89
N GLY A 44 4.94 32.64 8.14
CA GLY A 44 5.43 32.21 9.43
C GLY A 44 5.33 33.30 10.49
N GLU A 45 5.68 34.54 10.15
CA GLU A 45 5.55 35.72 11.02
C GLU A 45 4.11 35.92 11.53
N LYS A 46 3.11 35.71 10.66
CA LYS A 46 1.69 35.83 11.03
C LYS A 46 1.23 34.76 12.03
N ILE A 47 1.86 33.58 12.02
CA ILE A 47 1.42 32.43 12.82
C ILE A 47 2.39 32.04 13.94
N LYS A 48 3.57 32.67 14.05
CA LYS A 48 4.63 32.28 15.00
C LYS A 48 4.15 32.27 16.46
N THR A 49 3.31 33.23 16.85
CA THR A 49 2.76 33.34 18.21
C THR A 49 1.86 32.17 18.59
N LEU A 50 1.19 31.55 17.62
CA LEU A 50 0.31 30.40 17.85
C LEU A 50 1.11 29.16 18.26
N LEU A 51 2.36 29.02 17.82
CA LEU A 51 3.22 27.88 18.17
C LEU A 51 3.48 27.78 19.67
N PHE A 52 3.61 28.92 20.33
CA PHE A 52 4.03 29.03 21.73
C PHE A 52 2.86 29.36 22.66
N THR A 53 1.63 29.39 22.14
CA THR A 53 0.44 29.59 22.94
C THR A 53 0.20 28.32 23.77
N ARG A 54 0.21 28.45 25.11
CA ARG A 54 -0.12 27.36 26.04
C ARG A 54 -1.63 27.35 26.32
N PHE A 55 -2.17 26.18 26.68
CA PHE A 55 -3.56 26.06 27.15
C PHE A 55 -3.77 26.99 28.36
N GLY A 56 -4.68 27.98 28.24
CA GLY A 56 -4.97 28.94 29.31
C GLY A 56 -4.49 30.40 29.11
N PHE A 57 -4.45 30.91 27.87
CA PHE A 57 -4.39 32.34 27.51
C PHE A 57 -3.03 33.08 27.54
N MET A 58 -1.93 32.47 27.96
CA MET A 58 -0.61 33.14 27.84
C MET A 58 -0.07 33.03 26.41
N LYS A 59 -0.54 33.91 25.53
CA LYS A 59 0.04 34.13 24.20
C LYS A 59 1.29 35.03 24.35
N PRO A 60 2.48 34.60 23.91
CA PRO A 60 3.66 35.46 23.94
C PRO A 60 3.50 36.64 22.97
N LYS A 61 4.23 37.71 23.25
CA LYS A 61 4.28 38.86 22.34
C LYS A 61 5.02 38.49 21.05
N PRO A 62 4.68 39.07 19.88
CA PRO A 62 5.39 38.79 18.64
C PRO A 62 6.90 39.00 18.72
N GLU A 63 7.35 40.01 19.47
CA GLU A 63 8.77 40.36 19.63
C GLU A 63 9.53 39.36 20.50
N GLU A 64 8.82 38.55 21.28
CA GLU A 64 9.40 37.47 22.09
C GLU A 64 9.68 36.22 21.25
N ILE A 65 9.23 36.18 19.99
CA ILE A 65 9.44 35.06 19.10
C ILE A 65 10.27 35.49 17.90
N GLN A 66 11.45 34.90 17.79
CA GLN A 66 12.40 35.17 16.73
C GLN A 66 12.52 33.98 15.78
N LEU A 67 12.57 34.26 14.48
CA LEU A 67 12.95 33.29 13.46
C LEU A 67 14.46 33.02 13.56
N ILE A 68 14.82 31.74 13.64
CA ILE A 68 16.21 31.27 13.69
C ILE A 68 16.70 30.92 12.28
N SER A 69 15.95 30.09 11.56
CA SER A 69 16.31 29.61 10.23
C SER A 69 15.07 29.25 9.42
N ILE A 70 15.23 29.27 8.09
CA ILE A 70 14.32 28.66 7.12
C ILE A 70 15.15 27.71 6.27
N ASP A 71 15.00 26.42 6.55
CA ASP A 71 15.78 25.37 5.90
C ASP A 71 14.93 24.67 4.85
N LYS A 72 15.38 24.69 3.59
CA LYS A 72 14.76 23.90 2.51
C LYS A 72 15.26 22.46 2.57
N TYR A 73 14.33 21.52 2.42
CA TYR A 73 14.63 20.10 2.31
C TYR A 73 13.67 19.42 1.33
N TYR A 74 13.93 18.17 0.97
CA TYR A 74 13.06 17.40 0.08
C TYR A 74 12.46 16.21 0.83
N GLU A 75 11.15 16.04 0.69
CA GLU A 75 10.39 14.96 1.29
C GLU A 75 9.94 13.97 0.19
N PRO A 76 10.25 12.67 0.33
CA PRO A 76 9.89 11.69 -0.67
C PRO A 76 8.47 11.16 -0.54
N TYR A 77 7.88 10.85 -1.68
CA TYR A 77 6.68 10.05 -1.87
C TYR A 77 6.98 8.93 -2.86
N MET A 78 6.51 7.71 -2.60
CA MET A 78 6.66 6.58 -3.50
C MET A 78 5.35 6.38 -4.25
N THR A 79 5.40 6.32 -5.57
CA THR A 79 4.26 5.95 -6.40
C THR A 79 4.50 4.57 -7.00
N ILE A 80 3.53 3.68 -6.86
CA ILE A 80 3.63 2.33 -7.39
C ILE A 80 2.27 1.86 -7.87
N SER A 81 2.21 1.36 -9.11
CA SER A 81 1.02 0.73 -9.66
C SER A 81 1.38 -0.62 -10.27
N GLY A 82 0.47 -1.57 -10.10
CA GLY A 82 0.69 -2.93 -10.52
C GLY A 82 -0.54 -3.80 -10.46
N LYS A 83 -0.38 -5.01 -10.96
CA LYS A 83 -1.40 -6.05 -10.96
C LYS A 83 -0.79 -7.43 -10.73
N TYR A 84 -1.60 -8.30 -10.17
CA TYR A 84 -1.33 -9.72 -10.04
C TYR A 84 -2.41 -10.47 -10.82
N THR A 85 -2.00 -11.33 -11.74
CA THR A 85 -2.90 -12.17 -12.54
C THR A 85 -2.51 -13.63 -12.35
N ILE A 86 -3.49 -14.46 -12.00
CA ILE A 86 -3.30 -15.91 -11.89
C ILE A 86 -4.40 -16.65 -12.64
N ASP A 87 -3.98 -17.57 -13.51
CA ASP A 87 -4.79 -18.46 -14.33
C ASP A 87 -4.46 -19.89 -13.91
N TYR A 88 -5.45 -20.58 -13.36
CA TYR A 88 -5.26 -21.86 -12.70
C TYR A 88 -6.47 -22.77 -12.88
N TYR A 89 -6.25 -24.06 -12.69
CA TYR A 89 -7.29 -25.06 -12.61
C TYR A 89 -7.51 -25.43 -11.15
N ARG A 90 -8.76 -25.50 -10.72
CA ARG A 90 -9.15 -26.09 -9.43
C ARG A 90 -9.99 -27.33 -9.64
N LYS A 91 -9.90 -28.26 -8.70
CA LYS A 91 -10.85 -29.39 -8.63
C LYS A 91 -12.18 -28.91 -8.10
N CYS A 92 -13.26 -29.40 -8.67
CA CYS A 92 -14.62 -29.14 -8.20
C CYS A 92 -15.45 -30.43 -8.21
N THR A 93 -16.54 -30.41 -7.47
CA THR A 93 -17.55 -31.48 -7.50
C THR A 93 -18.91 -30.87 -7.79
N TYR A 94 -19.46 -31.16 -8.96
CA TYR A 94 -20.83 -30.78 -9.29
C TYR A 94 -21.80 -31.79 -8.69
N THR A 95 -22.88 -31.30 -8.10
CA THR A 95 -23.97 -32.14 -7.59
C THR A 95 -25.19 -31.95 -8.47
N VAL A 96 -25.67 -33.03 -9.07
CA VAL A 96 -26.87 -33.01 -9.91
C VAL A 96 -27.97 -33.80 -9.22
N LYS A 97 -29.13 -33.17 -9.06
CA LYS A 97 -30.32 -33.79 -8.48
C LYS A 97 -31.06 -34.59 -9.56
N VAL A 98 -31.50 -35.79 -9.22
CA VAL A 98 -32.27 -36.68 -10.10
C VAL A 98 -33.44 -37.29 -9.34
N ASP A 99 -34.49 -37.71 -10.07
CA ASP A 99 -35.66 -38.39 -9.49
C ASP A 99 -35.23 -39.62 -8.68
N ASN A 100 -35.93 -39.88 -7.58
CA ASN A 100 -35.58 -40.93 -6.62
C ASN A 100 -35.66 -42.36 -7.19
N ARG A 101 -36.34 -42.57 -8.33
CA ARG A 101 -36.44 -43.84 -9.05
C ARG A 101 -35.33 -44.05 -10.08
N VAL A 102 -34.51 -43.04 -10.37
CA VAL A 102 -33.40 -43.16 -11.32
C VAL A 102 -32.34 -44.12 -10.75
N GLN A 103 -32.03 -45.17 -11.50
CA GLN A 103 -31.07 -46.21 -11.09
C GLN A 103 -29.65 -45.96 -11.62
N GLU A 104 -29.53 -45.33 -12.78
CA GLU A 104 -28.27 -45.00 -13.43
C GLU A 104 -28.42 -43.72 -14.25
N VAL A 105 -27.38 -42.87 -14.24
CA VAL A 105 -27.27 -41.71 -15.12
C VAL A 105 -26.04 -41.89 -16.00
N ILE A 106 -26.19 -41.69 -17.31
CA ILE A 106 -25.08 -41.78 -18.27
C ILE A 106 -24.79 -40.39 -18.82
N LEU A 107 -23.59 -39.88 -18.59
CA LEU A 107 -23.11 -38.59 -19.11
C LEU A 107 -21.76 -38.78 -19.79
N ALA A 108 -21.61 -38.32 -21.03
CA ALA A 108 -20.38 -38.49 -21.82
C ALA A 108 -19.85 -39.94 -21.79
N ASN A 109 -20.76 -40.92 -21.93
CA ASN A 109 -20.48 -42.36 -21.88
C ASN A 109 -19.94 -42.90 -20.54
N GLN A 110 -19.97 -42.10 -19.47
CA GLN A 110 -19.66 -42.53 -18.12
C GLN A 110 -20.94 -42.76 -17.32
N LYS A 111 -20.95 -43.85 -16.55
CA LYS A 111 -22.08 -44.27 -15.71
C LYS A 111 -21.90 -43.73 -14.29
N TYR A 112 -22.93 -43.05 -13.79
CA TYR A 112 -23.00 -42.51 -12.44
C TYR A 112 -24.15 -43.18 -11.69
N LYS A 113 -23.87 -43.69 -10.49
CA LYS A 113 -24.88 -44.26 -9.61
C LYS A 113 -25.44 -43.17 -8.69
N PRO A 114 -26.75 -42.88 -8.71
CA PRO A 114 -27.36 -41.95 -7.77
C PRO A 114 -27.29 -42.47 -6.34
N ASN A 115 -26.90 -41.59 -5.41
CA ASN A 115 -26.87 -41.88 -3.98
C ASN A 115 -27.90 -41.02 -3.25
N GLN A 116 -28.50 -41.57 -2.20
CA GLN A 116 -29.43 -40.83 -1.34
C GLN A 116 -28.67 -39.85 -0.45
N GLN A 117 -29.17 -38.62 -0.33
CA GLN A 117 -28.63 -37.63 0.58
C GLN A 117 -29.09 -37.98 2.01
N THR A 118 -28.14 -38.27 2.91
CA THR A 118 -28.44 -38.73 4.28
C THR A 118 -28.87 -37.60 5.22
N ASP A 119 -28.64 -36.34 4.84
CA ASP A 119 -28.59 -35.21 5.78
C ASP A 119 -29.74 -34.20 5.62
N THR A 120 -30.77 -34.47 4.80
CA THR A 120 -31.94 -33.58 4.63
C THR A 120 -33.27 -34.28 4.92
N PRO A 121 -34.23 -33.59 5.58
CA PRO A 121 -35.50 -34.21 6.02
C PRO A 121 -36.50 -34.49 4.88
N THR A 122 -36.33 -33.89 3.69
CA THR A 122 -37.19 -34.09 2.52
C THR A 122 -36.51 -34.98 1.48
N LYS A 123 -36.83 -36.28 1.52
CA LYS A 123 -36.22 -37.39 0.76
C LYS A 123 -36.76 -37.54 -0.67
N ASP A 124 -36.85 -36.45 -1.42
CA ASP A 124 -37.57 -36.48 -2.70
C ASP A 124 -36.67 -36.65 -3.94
N HIS A 125 -35.35 -36.68 -3.77
CA HIS A 125 -34.41 -36.79 -4.88
C HIS A 125 -33.12 -37.53 -4.49
N ASN A 126 -32.51 -38.20 -5.47
CA ASN A 126 -31.15 -38.72 -5.37
C ASN A 126 -30.17 -37.69 -5.95
N ILE A 127 -28.88 -37.84 -5.62
CA ILE A 127 -27.83 -37.01 -6.19
C ILE A 127 -26.75 -37.85 -6.86
N ILE A 128 -26.22 -37.35 -7.97
CA ILE A 128 -24.93 -37.80 -8.50
C ILE A 128 -23.89 -36.72 -8.26
N LYS A 129 -22.65 -37.15 -7.95
CA LYS A 129 -21.49 -36.28 -7.82
C LYS A 129 -20.60 -36.48 -9.04
N ILE A 130 -20.30 -35.39 -9.74
CA ILE A 130 -19.46 -35.38 -10.94
C ILE A 130 -18.18 -34.62 -10.57
N GLN A 131 -17.03 -35.27 -10.72
CA GLN A 131 -15.74 -34.63 -10.53
C GLN A 131 -15.39 -33.83 -11.78
N GLY A 132 -14.93 -32.61 -11.60
CA GLY A 132 -14.52 -31.73 -12.69
C GLY A 132 -13.31 -30.90 -12.33
N GLU A 133 -12.76 -30.23 -13.33
CA GLU A 133 -11.79 -29.16 -13.17
C GLU A 133 -12.33 -27.88 -13.79
N GLU A 134 -12.18 -26.77 -13.08
CA GLU A 134 -12.53 -25.44 -13.56
C GLU A 134 -11.25 -24.65 -13.82
N ARG A 135 -11.13 -24.03 -15.00
CA ARG A 135 -10.08 -23.03 -15.26
C ARG A 135 -10.60 -21.66 -14.84
N ILE A 136 -9.87 -20.99 -13.97
CA ILE A 136 -10.22 -19.70 -13.39
C ILE A 136 -9.07 -18.74 -13.62
N THR A 137 -9.42 -17.51 -14.02
CA THR A 137 -8.48 -16.39 -14.06
C THR A 137 -8.93 -15.34 -13.05
N THR A 138 -8.06 -14.97 -12.13
CA THR A 138 -8.27 -13.85 -11.20
C THR A 138 -7.23 -12.76 -11.44
N GLU A 139 -7.66 -11.52 -11.27
CA GLU A 139 -6.81 -10.34 -11.38
C GLU A 139 -7.04 -9.41 -10.19
N ALA A 140 -5.96 -8.97 -9.55
CA ALA A 140 -5.96 -7.95 -8.53
C ALA A 140 -5.09 -6.78 -9.00
N LYS A 141 -5.56 -5.54 -8.81
CA LYS A 141 -4.88 -4.31 -9.24
C LYS A 141 -4.77 -3.35 -8.05
N ALA A 142 -3.65 -2.64 -7.96
CA ALA A 142 -3.48 -1.55 -7.02
C ALA A 142 -2.66 -0.42 -7.63
N SER A 143 -2.97 0.81 -7.23
CA SER A 143 -2.16 1.99 -7.46
C SER A 143 -2.09 2.76 -6.15
N LEU A 144 -0.87 3.03 -5.68
CA LEU A 144 -0.58 3.55 -4.35
C LEU A 144 0.31 4.77 -4.46
N ILE A 145 0.06 5.73 -3.57
CA ILE A 145 0.98 6.81 -3.27
C ILE A 145 1.28 6.71 -1.78
N LEU A 146 2.54 6.54 -1.45
CA LEU A 146 3.01 6.31 -0.10
C LEU A 146 3.85 7.50 0.35
N ASP A 147 3.67 7.94 1.58
CA ASP A 147 4.58 8.91 2.19
C ASP A 147 5.93 8.27 2.57
N LYS A 148 6.85 9.07 3.11
CA LYS A 148 8.17 8.61 3.57
C LYS A 148 8.14 7.54 4.68
N TYR A 149 6.99 7.32 5.31
CA TYR A 149 6.78 6.30 6.34
C TYR A 149 6.10 5.04 5.79
N GLY A 150 5.80 4.99 4.49
CA GLY A 150 5.09 3.88 3.86
C GLY A 150 3.58 3.92 4.08
N GLN A 151 3.02 5.05 4.52
CA GLN A 151 1.58 5.19 4.69
C GLN A 151 0.93 5.67 3.39
N GLU A 152 -0.18 5.04 3.02
CA GLU A 152 -0.96 5.44 1.84
C GLU A 152 -1.61 6.81 2.05
N ILE A 153 -1.40 7.72 1.09
CA ILE A 153 -1.99 9.07 1.07
C ILE A 153 -2.96 9.23 -0.10
N ASN A 154 -3.85 10.22 -0.02
CA ASN A 154 -4.69 10.55 -1.16
C ASN A 154 -3.84 11.22 -2.26
N PRO A 155 -4.08 10.93 -3.55
CA PRO A 155 -3.42 11.65 -4.64
C PRO A 155 -3.58 13.17 -4.58
N LYS A 156 -4.66 13.68 -3.98
CA LYS A 156 -4.89 15.13 -3.79
C LYS A 156 -3.94 15.74 -2.75
N ASP A 157 -3.38 14.94 -1.86
CA ASP A 157 -2.45 15.38 -0.81
C ASP A 157 -1.01 15.45 -1.32
N LEU A 158 -0.72 14.88 -2.49
CA LEU A 158 0.57 15.00 -3.16
C LEU A 158 0.62 16.32 -3.95
N PRO A 159 1.41 17.32 -3.52
CA PRO A 159 1.59 18.54 -4.30
C PRO A 159 2.30 18.22 -5.61
N SER A 160 1.93 18.91 -6.69
CA SER A 160 2.49 18.70 -8.03
C SER A 160 3.17 19.96 -8.55
N ALA A 161 4.34 19.78 -9.14
CA ALA A 161 5.05 20.80 -9.89
C ALA A 161 5.85 20.14 -11.03
N PRO A 162 6.33 20.92 -12.01
CA PRO A 162 7.28 20.43 -12.99
C PRO A 162 8.53 19.81 -12.35
N PRO A 163 9.14 18.79 -12.99
CA PRO A 163 10.34 18.16 -12.50
C PRO A 163 11.57 19.06 -12.71
N GLU A 164 12.47 19.06 -11.74
CA GLU A 164 13.81 19.63 -11.87
C GLU A 164 14.56 18.94 -13.02
N PRO A 165 15.34 19.67 -13.84
CA PRO A 165 16.06 19.09 -14.98
C PRO A 165 17.17 18.13 -14.56
N ASN A 166 17.81 18.38 -13.40
CA ASN A 166 18.91 17.56 -12.86
C ASN A 166 18.60 17.01 -11.45
N PRO A 167 17.72 16.00 -11.32
CA PRO A 167 17.33 15.45 -10.02
C PRO A 167 18.52 15.03 -9.14
N LYS A 168 19.55 14.41 -9.72
CA LYS A 168 20.73 13.91 -8.97
C LYS A 168 21.53 15.02 -8.31
N GLU A 169 21.69 16.17 -8.99
CA GLU A 169 22.41 17.32 -8.46
C GLU A 169 21.68 17.90 -7.25
N ILE A 170 20.35 18.04 -7.36
CA ILE A 170 19.50 18.53 -6.27
C ILE A 170 19.55 17.59 -5.07
N LEU A 171 19.34 16.29 -5.27
CA LEU A 171 19.36 15.33 -4.16
C LEU A 171 20.71 15.30 -3.44
N THR A 172 21.81 15.46 -4.17
CA THR A 172 23.17 15.54 -3.60
C THR A 172 23.36 16.83 -2.81
N ALA A 173 22.97 17.98 -3.37
CA ALA A 173 23.09 19.29 -2.72
C ALA A 173 22.33 19.35 -1.39
N TYR A 174 21.15 18.70 -1.33
CA TYR A 174 20.31 18.64 -0.13
C TYR A 174 20.55 17.40 0.73
N ARG A 175 21.57 16.58 0.41
CA ARG A 175 21.98 15.38 1.16
C ARG A 175 20.79 14.44 1.47
N VAL A 176 19.91 14.27 0.50
CA VAL A 176 18.71 13.45 0.65
C VAL A 176 19.10 11.99 0.81
N LYS A 177 18.56 11.32 1.83
CA LYS A 177 18.81 9.90 2.05
C LYS A 177 18.06 9.07 1.02
N GLU A 178 18.75 8.07 0.49
CA GLU A 178 18.14 7.11 -0.44
C GLU A 178 17.11 6.24 0.28
N ILE A 179 16.00 5.98 -0.39
CA ILE A 179 14.94 5.08 0.08
C ILE A 179 15.26 3.67 -0.41
N ALA A 180 15.14 2.70 0.50
CA ALA A 180 15.35 1.29 0.18
C ALA A 180 14.53 0.85 -1.04
N ALA A 181 15.13 -0.01 -1.87
CA ALA A 181 14.65 -0.33 -3.20
C ALA A 181 13.47 -1.30 -3.24
N ASP A 182 12.88 -1.64 -2.11
CA ASP A 182 11.94 -2.75 -1.95
C ASP A 182 10.75 -2.43 -1.03
N ILE A 183 10.78 -1.29 -0.33
CA ILE A 183 9.68 -0.89 0.58
C ILE A 183 8.33 -0.82 -0.15
N ASP A 184 8.30 -0.16 -1.30
CA ASP A 184 7.11 -0.01 -2.13
C ASP A 184 6.64 -1.35 -2.73
N LEU A 185 7.59 -2.19 -3.16
CA LEU A 185 7.32 -3.54 -3.66
C LEU A 185 6.66 -4.42 -2.61
N ASN A 186 7.19 -4.45 -1.39
CA ASN A 186 6.63 -5.24 -0.30
C ASN A 186 5.19 -4.82 0.02
N ILE A 187 4.94 -3.51 0.07
CA ILE A 187 3.60 -2.97 0.38
C ILE A 187 2.60 -3.36 -0.71
N ILE A 188 2.93 -3.18 -1.99
CA ILE A 188 1.98 -3.52 -3.05
C ILE A 188 1.80 -5.03 -3.17
N GLN A 189 2.86 -5.84 -2.98
CA GLN A 189 2.76 -7.30 -2.95
C GLN A 189 1.77 -7.76 -1.88
N HIS A 190 1.87 -7.24 -0.66
CA HIS A 190 0.91 -7.56 0.40
C HIS A 190 -0.53 -7.16 0.06
N LYS A 191 -0.73 -6.16 -0.80
CA LYS A 191 -2.07 -5.66 -1.18
C LYS A 191 -2.73 -6.46 -2.31
N ILE A 192 -1.96 -7.05 -3.23
CA ILE A 192 -2.52 -7.68 -4.44
C ILE A 192 -2.12 -9.14 -4.64
N LEU A 193 -1.08 -9.64 -3.97
CA LEU A 193 -0.60 -11.01 -4.13
C LEU A 193 -1.41 -11.95 -3.21
N GLU A 194 -2.64 -12.23 -3.61
CA GLU A 194 -3.50 -13.20 -2.95
C GLU A 194 -3.63 -14.47 -3.80
N ARG A 195 -2.80 -15.46 -3.49
CA ARG A 195 -2.83 -16.75 -4.19
C ARG A 195 -3.96 -17.65 -3.66
N PRO A 196 -4.90 -18.11 -4.50
CA PRO A 196 -5.96 -19.02 -4.09
C PRO A 196 -5.43 -20.33 -3.50
N LYS A 197 -6.11 -20.86 -2.48
CA LYS A 197 -5.69 -22.09 -1.76
C LYS A 197 -6.12 -23.38 -2.46
N ASP A 198 -7.05 -23.30 -3.40
CA ASP A 198 -7.69 -24.41 -4.10
C ASP A 198 -7.07 -24.71 -5.48
N ILE A 199 -5.90 -24.14 -5.78
CA ILE A 199 -5.17 -24.40 -7.02
C ILE A 199 -4.80 -25.88 -7.09
N ASN A 200 -5.30 -26.60 -8.09
CA ASN A 200 -4.87 -27.95 -8.44
C ASN A 200 -3.70 -27.92 -9.45
N ARG A 201 -3.79 -27.05 -10.46
CA ARG A 201 -2.75 -26.90 -11.50
C ARG A 201 -2.65 -25.45 -11.94
N LEU A 202 -1.44 -24.91 -11.96
CA LEU A 202 -1.20 -23.56 -12.46
C LEU A 202 -1.07 -23.56 -13.99
N ASN A 203 -1.69 -22.60 -14.66
CA ASN A 203 -1.51 -22.36 -16.09
C ASN A 203 -0.59 -21.16 -16.35
N ASN A 204 -0.84 -20.03 -15.68
CA ASN A 204 0.00 -18.84 -15.75
C ASN A 204 -0.14 -18.02 -14.46
N GLU A 205 0.94 -17.42 -13.99
CA GLU A 205 0.93 -16.50 -12.84
C GLU A 205 1.92 -15.37 -13.10
N LEU A 206 1.43 -14.13 -13.06
CA LEU A 206 2.21 -12.94 -13.37
C LEU A 206 1.96 -11.86 -12.31
N PHE A 207 3.04 -11.40 -11.70
CA PHE A 207 3.07 -10.16 -10.93
C PHE A 207 3.74 -9.07 -11.76
N GLU A 208 3.03 -7.99 -12.05
CA GLU A 208 3.47 -6.91 -12.94
C GLU A 208 3.37 -5.56 -12.24
N ILE A 209 4.49 -4.84 -12.15
CA ILE A 209 4.57 -3.43 -11.74
C ILE A 209 4.81 -2.61 -13.00
N ASN A 210 3.83 -1.80 -13.39
CA ASN A 210 3.86 -1.01 -14.62
C ASN A 210 4.34 0.43 -14.39
N GLU A 211 4.09 1.00 -13.21
CA GLU A 211 4.60 2.33 -12.85
C GLU A 211 5.25 2.29 -11.49
N ARG A 212 6.43 2.91 -11.40
CA ARG A 212 7.21 2.94 -10.17
C ARG A 212 8.08 4.19 -10.13
N ALA A 213 7.85 5.07 -9.17
CA ALA A 213 8.67 6.27 -9.01
C ALA A 213 8.83 6.71 -7.55
N ILE A 214 9.90 7.45 -7.28
CA ILE A 214 10.03 8.28 -6.09
C ILE A 214 9.93 9.74 -6.52
N ILE A 215 9.01 10.45 -5.90
CA ILE A 215 8.76 11.88 -6.11
C ILE A 215 9.26 12.62 -4.88
N TYR A 216 10.29 13.45 -5.05
CA TYR A 216 10.81 14.33 -4.01
C TYR A 216 10.17 15.70 -4.11
N THR A 217 9.39 16.06 -3.09
CA THR A 217 8.69 17.35 -3.01
C THR A 217 9.49 18.33 -2.14
N PRO A 218 9.65 19.60 -2.55
CA PRO A 218 10.35 20.59 -1.75
C PRO A 218 9.51 21.02 -0.55
N ARG A 219 10.15 21.12 0.60
CA ARG A 219 9.59 21.53 1.89
C ARG A 219 10.45 22.62 2.50
N TYR A 220 9.85 23.47 3.31
CA TYR A 220 10.56 24.40 4.18
C TYR A 220 10.32 24.06 5.64
N ARG A 221 11.36 24.10 6.46
CA ARG A 221 11.28 24.05 7.92
C ARG A 221 11.73 25.39 8.48
N ALA A 222 10.80 26.12 9.08
CA ALA A 222 11.08 27.37 9.77
C ALA A 222 11.22 27.11 11.27
N LEU A 223 12.38 27.43 11.85
CA LEU A 223 12.65 27.30 13.29
C LEU A 223 12.43 28.62 14.00
N TYR A 224 11.66 28.60 15.08
CA TYR A 224 11.40 29.76 15.92
C TYR A 224 11.84 29.49 17.35
N THR A 225 12.36 30.51 18.02
CA THR A 225 12.68 30.47 19.45
C THR A 225 11.82 31.46 20.21
N ASN A 226 11.38 31.08 21.41
CA ASN A 226 10.83 32.01 22.38
C ASN A 226 11.96 32.55 23.26
N LEU A 227 12.25 33.85 23.14
CA LEU A 227 13.36 34.50 23.85
C LEU A 227 13.22 34.49 25.37
N LYS A 228 12.00 34.34 25.91
CA LYS A 228 11.76 34.26 27.35
C LYS A 228 11.97 32.87 27.91
N THR A 229 11.55 31.84 27.18
CA THR A 229 11.57 30.46 27.68
C THR A 229 12.73 29.64 27.13
N GLY A 230 13.39 30.10 26.05
CA GLY A 230 14.36 29.34 25.28
C GLY A 230 13.76 28.20 24.46
N GLU A 231 12.44 28.04 24.46
CA GLU A 231 11.75 26.95 23.75
C GLU A 231 11.88 27.14 22.24
N ILE A 232 12.28 26.09 21.52
CA ILE A 232 12.40 26.08 20.06
C ILE A 232 11.27 25.24 19.45
N LYS A 233 10.60 25.77 18.44
CA LYS A 233 9.57 25.06 17.67
C LYS A 233 9.78 25.21 16.19
N ALA A 234 9.39 24.17 15.45
CA ALA A 234 9.42 24.15 14.00
C ALA A 234 8.00 24.31 13.42
N ILE A 235 7.91 25.04 12.31
CA ILE A 235 6.77 24.94 11.38
C ILE A 235 7.30 24.39 10.07
N GLU A 236 6.54 23.48 9.46
CA GLU A 236 6.84 23.00 8.12
C GLU A 236 5.82 23.50 7.11
N PHE A 237 6.31 23.85 5.93
CA PHE A 237 5.52 24.35 4.82
C PHE A 237 5.84 23.59 3.55
N ASP A 238 4.82 23.45 2.73
CA ASP A 238 4.93 22.95 1.37
C ASP A 238 5.64 23.98 0.47
N GLY A 239 6.74 23.59 -0.18
CA GLY A 239 7.54 24.45 -1.07
C GLY A 239 6.92 24.67 -2.46
N ILE A 240 5.77 24.07 -2.74
CA ILE A 240 4.97 24.23 -3.96
C ILE A 240 3.74 25.10 -3.68
N THR A 241 3.03 24.85 -2.57
CA THR A 241 1.73 25.47 -2.27
C THR A 241 1.75 26.51 -1.15
N ALA A 242 2.87 26.63 -0.43
CA ALA A 242 3.03 27.42 0.80
C ALA A 242 2.10 27.02 1.96
N GLN A 243 1.36 25.92 1.83
CA GLN A 243 0.47 25.44 2.88
C GLN A 243 1.27 24.89 4.06
N ARG A 244 0.80 25.17 5.27
CA ARG A 244 1.37 24.60 6.49
C ARG A 244 1.09 23.10 6.53
N ILE A 245 2.13 22.31 6.74
CA ILE A 245 2.02 20.87 6.91
C ILE A 245 1.68 20.61 8.39
N GLN A 246 0.51 20.04 8.62
CA GLN A 246 0.12 19.56 9.96
C GLN A 246 0.47 18.08 10.05
N ARG A 247 1.54 17.75 10.77
CA ARG A 247 1.81 16.35 11.10
C ARG A 247 1.00 15.97 12.34
N PRO A 248 0.18 14.89 12.29
CA PRO A 248 -0.34 14.30 13.51
C PRO A 248 0.84 13.87 14.40
N HIS A 249 0.74 14.20 15.68
CA HIS A 249 1.75 14.10 16.74
C HIS A 249 2.95 13.17 16.49
N LEU A 250 4.12 13.78 16.28
CA LEU A 250 5.40 13.17 16.66
C LEU A 250 5.60 13.46 18.15
N HIS A 251 5.30 12.48 19.01
CA HIS A 251 5.92 12.45 20.33
C HIS A 251 7.38 11.99 20.17
N PRO A 252 8.33 12.62 20.88
CA PRO A 252 9.71 12.14 20.95
C PRO A 252 9.81 10.75 21.57
#